data_AF-A0A934S986-F1
#
_entry.id   AF-A0A934S986-F1
#
_cell.length_a   1.000
_cell.length_b   1.000
_cell.length_c   1.000
_cell.angle_alpha   90.00
_cell.angle_beta   90.00
_cell.angle_gamma   90.00
#
_symmetry.space_group_name_H-M   'P 1'
#
loop_
_entity.id
_entity.type
_entity.pdbx_description
1 polymer ?
#
loop_
_entity_poly.entity_id
_entity_poly.type
_entity_poly.pdbx_seq_one_letter_code
_entity_poly.pdbx_strand_id
1 'polypeptide(L)'
;MSELKLKVGGVYKSREGEEVRIVHHTVGLVYSFLGDNGQAYKENGDYWFKRHSRDLIEEVTSTPKTERSVSQLNPIKDGGPAFAIHGFYVNGDVSSFGETICHNGMSLRDYFAAKALPSIYNTGVGELSEYEIAHDCYRMADAMLAAREERRGS
;
A
#
# COMPACT_ATOMS: atom_id res chain seq x y z
N MET A 1 -19.98 -27.21 9.82
CA MET A 1 -19.33 -25.90 9.69
C MET A 1 -18.46 -25.97 8.47
N SER A 2 -18.71 -25.15 7.45
CA SER A 2 -17.93 -25.15 6.22
C SER A 2 -16.48 -24.84 6.57
N GLU A 3 -15.55 -25.72 6.16
CA GLU A 3 -14.12 -25.41 6.25
C GLU A 3 -13.83 -24.27 5.29
N LEU A 4 -13.46 -23.11 5.83
CA LEU A 4 -12.96 -22.00 5.02
C LEU A 4 -11.65 -22.47 4.37
N LYS A 5 -11.53 -22.27 3.06
CA LYS A 5 -10.28 -22.52 2.33
C LYS A 5 -9.88 -21.24 1.61
N LEU A 6 -8.79 -20.65 2.08
CA LEU A 6 -8.26 -19.43 1.50
C LEU A 6 -7.77 -19.67 0.07
N LYS A 7 -8.00 -18.68 -0.79
CA LYS A 7 -7.58 -18.66 -2.19
C LYS A 7 -7.01 -17.29 -2.49
N VAL A 8 -5.92 -17.26 -3.25
CA VAL A 8 -5.34 -16.02 -3.76
C VAL A 8 -6.38 -15.28 -4.62
N GLY A 9 -6.54 -13.99 -4.37
CA GLY A 9 -7.56 -13.13 -4.97
C GLY A 9 -8.90 -13.11 -4.22
N GLY A 10 -9.14 -14.03 -3.29
CA GLY A 10 -10.33 -14.03 -2.45
C GLY A 10 -10.28 -12.95 -1.38
N VAL A 11 -11.44 -12.36 -1.09
CA VAL A 11 -11.63 -11.41 0.02
C VAL A 11 -12.33 -12.14 1.14
N TYR A 12 -11.80 -12.03 2.35
CA TYR A 12 -12.31 -12.72 3.52
C TYR A 12 -12.49 -11.75 4.66
N LYS A 13 -13.51 -11.97 5.49
CA LYS A 13 -13.76 -11.15 6.66
C LYS A 13 -13.20 -11.80 7.91
N SER A 14 -12.51 -11.02 8.72
CA SER A 14 -12.08 -11.42 10.05
C SER A 14 -13.24 -11.44 11.04
N ARG A 15 -13.03 -12.02 12.23
CA ARG A 15 -14.03 -11.95 13.33
C ARG A 15 -14.27 -10.52 13.81
N GLU A 16 -13.30 -9.64 13.67
CA GLU A 16 -13.42 -8.20 13.96
C GLU A 16 -14.19 -7.43 12.88
N GLY A 17 -14.48 -8.08 11.75
CA GLY A 17 -15.21 -7.49 10.64
C GLY A 17 -14.34 -6.77 9.61
N GLU A 18 -13.02 -6.92 9.69
CA GLU A 18 -12.06 -6.40 8.71
C GLU A 18 -12.07 -7.28 7.46
N GLU A 19 -12.15 -6.67 6.27
CA GLU A 19 -12.03 -7.36 4.99
C GLU A 19 -10.55 -7.44 4.60
N VAL A 20 -10.05 -8.66 4.40
CA VAL A 20 -8.67 -8.97 4.06
C VAL A 20 -8.65 -9.72 2.73
N ARG A 21 -7.91 -9.20 1.76
CA ARG A 21 -7.72 -9.87 0.47
C ARG A 21 -6.45 -10.68 0.49
N ILE A 22 -6.55 -11.96 0.13
CA ILE A 22 -5.37 -12.83 0.04
C ILE A 22 -4.62 -12.50 -1.25
N VAL A 23 -3.41 -11.98 -1.12
CA VAL A 23 -2.58 -11.49 -2.22
C VAL A 23 -1.55 -12.51 -2.68
N HIS A 24 -1.11 -13.41 -1.80
CA HIS A 24 -0.03 -14.34 -2.14
C HIS A 24 -0.18 -15.67 -1.40
N HIS A 25 0.35 -16.74 -2.02
CA HIS A 25 0.41 -18.07 -1.43
C HIS A 25 1.83 -18.65 -1.54
N THR A 26 2.49 -18.85 -0.40
CA THR A 26 3.82 -19.45 -0.29
C THR A 26 3.70 -20.93 0.07
N VAL A 27 4.09 -21.81 -0.86
CA VAL A 27 4.04 -23.26 -0.67
C VAL A 27 5.09 -23.71 0.35
N GLY A 28 4.72 -24.58 1.30
CA GLY A 28 5.64 -25.21 2.24
C GLY A 28 5.75 -24.54 3.62
N LEU A 29 4.98 -23.48 3.88
CA LEU A 29 4.87 -22.86 5.20
C LEU A 29 3.57 -23.29 5.91
N VAL A 30 3.52 -23.13 7.23
CA VAL A 30 2.28 -23.35 8.00
C VAL A 30 1.29 -22.20 7.75
N TYR A 31 1.81 -20.98 7.57
CA TYR A 31 1.06 -19.76 7.27
C TYR A 31 1.29 -19.37 5.81
N SER A 32 0.71 -20.17 4.91
CA SER A 32 0.98 -20.08 3.48
C SER A 32 0.33 -18.88 2.80
N PHE A 33 -0.69 -18.24 3.38
CA PHE A 33 -1.49 -17.22 2.69
C PHE A 33 -1.23 -15.82 3.25
N LEU A 34 -0.75 -14.89 2.43
CA LEU A 34 -0.51 -13.50 2.81
C LEU A 34 -1.71 -12.64 2.44
N GLY A 35 -2.22 -11.86 3.39
CA GLY A 35 -3.22 -10.81 3.17
C GLY A 35 -2.61 -9.48 2.75
N ASP A 36 -3.39 -8.60 2.13
CA ASP A 36 -3.00 -7.22 1.79
C ASP A 36 -2.75 -6.33 3.01
N ASN A 37 -3.22 -6.74 4.18
CA ASN A 37 -2.87 -6.17 5.48
C ASN A 37 -1.49 -6.60 6.01
N GLY A 38 -0.71 -7.35 5.24
CA GLY A 38 0.62 -7.83 5.60
C GLY A 38 0.63 -9.00 6.60
N GLN A 39 -0.52 -9.62 6.86
CA GLN A 39 -0.67 -10.74 7.79
C GLN A 39 -0.66 -12.07 7.07
N ALA A 40 -0.03 -13.08 7.68
CA ALA A 40 -0.01 -14.43 7.15
C ALA A 40 -1.05 -15.30 7.85
N TYR A 41 -1.75 -16.12 7.07
CA TYR A 41 -2.85 -16.98 7.48
C TYR A 41 -2.57 -18.41 7.02
N LYS A 42 -3.11 -19.36 7.77
CA LYS A 42 -3.19 -20.75 7.34
C LYS A 42 -4.29 -20.92 6.29
N GLU A 43 -4.28 -22.06 5.59
CA GLU A 43 -5.31 -22.38 4.60
C GLU A 43 -6.75 -22.29 5.15
N ASN A 44 -6.91 -22.54 6.46
CA ASN A 44 -8.20 -22.49 7.14
C ASN A 44 -8.63 -21.09 7.65
N GLY A 45 -7.83 -20.04 7.39
CA GLY A 45 -8.13 -18.68 7.86
C GLY A 45 -7.52 -18.29 9.21
N ASP A 46 -6.82 -19.20 9.90
CA ASP A 46 -6.23 -18.90 11.21
C ASP A 46 -5.01 -17.97 11.07
N TYR A 47 -5.00 -16.87 11.84
CA TYR A 47 -3.89 -15.92 11.88
C TYR A 47 -2.73 -16.40 12.78
N TRP A 48 -3.03 -17.08 13.91
CA TRP A 48 -2.03 -17.58 14.87
C TRP A 48 -2.52 -18.82 15.64
N PHE A 49 -1.77 -19.29 16.65
CA PHE A 49 -2.18 -20.40 17.52
C PHE A 49 -3.47 -20.08 18.30
N LYS A 50 -4.58 -20.71 17.86
CA LYS A 50 -5.94 -20.78 18.44
C LYS A 50 -6.70 -19.45 18.61
N ARG A 51 -7.83 -19.36 17.88
CA ARG A 51 -8.95 -18.38 18.04
C ARG A 51 -8.48 -16.96 18.31
N HIS A 52 -7.86 -16.36 17.30
CA HIS A 52 -7.52 -14.95 17.31
C HIS A 52 -8.69 -14.12 16.75
N SER A 53 -8.83 -12.89 17.21
CA SER A 53 -9.85 -11.95 16.70
C SER A 53 -9.65 -11.62 15.21
N ARG A 54 -8.45 -11.86 14.70
CA ARG A 54 -8.05 -11.68 13.30
C ARG A 54 -8.24 -12.91 12.42
N ASP A 55 -8.75 -14.02 12.96
CA ASP A 55 -9.03 -15.19 12.15
C ASP A 55 -10.07 -14.86 11.08
N LEU A 56 -9.80 -15.27 9.85
CA LEU A 56 -10.70 -15.15 8.72
C LEU A 56 -11.80 -16.21 8.85
N ILE A 57 -13.06 -15.78 8.82
CA ILE A 57 -14.21 -16.65 9.13
C ILE A 57 -15.20 -16.79 7.99
N GLU A 58 -15.24 -15.84 7.05
CA GLU A 58 -16.16 -15.88 5.91
C GLU A 58 -15.49 -15.32 4.64
N GLU A 59 -15.77 -15.94 3.50
CA GLU A 59 -15.43 -15.37 2.19
C GLU A 59 -16.49 -14.32 1.85
N VAL A 60 -16.06 -13.08 1.64
CA VAL A 60 -16.92 -12.01 1.18
C VAL A 60 -17.06 -12.18 -0.32
N THR A 61 -18.17 -12.76 -0.76
CA THR A 61 -18.57 -12.70 -2.16
C THR A 61 -18.85 -11.23 -2.48
N SER A 62 -17.83 -10.55 -3.01
CA SER A 62 -17.98 -9.18 -3.46
C SER A 62 -19.13 -9.14 -4.46
N THR A 63 -20.29 -8.64 -4.03
CA THR A 63 -21.21 -8.03 -4.96
C THR A 63 -20.43 -6.89 -5.59
N PRO A 64 -20.50 -6.70 -6.92
CA PRO A 64 -19.73 -5.66 -7.59
C PRO A 64 -20.24 -4.31 -7.08
N LYS A 65 -19.60 -3.79 -6.03
CA LYS A 65 -19.73 -2.40 -5.61
C LYS A 65 -19.19 -1.61 -6.77
N THR A 66 -20.11 -1.10 -7.58
CA THR A 66 -19.96 -0.09 -8.64
C THR A 66 -18.50 0.30 -8.80
N GLU A 67 -17.83 -0.35 -9.75
CA GLU A 67 -16.56 0.11 -10.28
C GLU A 67 -16.78 1.56 -10.72
N ARG A 68 -16.38 2.51 -9.87
CA ARG A 68 -15.99 3.81 -10.40
C ARG A 68 -14.83 3.49 -11.32
N SER A 69 -15.07 3.63 -12.62
CA SER A 69 -14.06 3.34 -13.62
C SER A 69 -12.78 4.05 -13.20
N VAL A 70 -11.70 3.28 -13.08
CA VAL A 70 -10.36 3.79 -12.73
C VAL A 70 -9.90 4.87 -13.72
N SER A 71 -10.60 5.02 -14.85
CA SER A 71 -10.44 6.07 -15.85
C SER A 71 -10.86 7.49 -15.43
N GLN A 72 -11.41 7.70 -14.23
CA GLN A 72 -11.79 9.05 -13.74
C GLN A 72 -11.04 9.52 -12.49
N LEU A 73 -10.08 8.75 -11.96
CA LEU A 73 -9.18 9.28 -10.94
C LEU A 73 -8.13 10.15 -11.64
N ASN A 74 -8.11 11.45 -11.32
CA ASN A 74 -7.01 12.32 -11.73
C ASN A 74 -5.69 11.63 -11.34
N PRO A 75 -4.71 11.51 -12.26
CA PRO A 75 -3.44 10.90 -11.93
C PRO A 75 -2.83 11.63 -10.73
N ILE A 76 -2.45 10.86 -9.71
CA ILE A 76 -1.79 11.42 -8.52
C ILE A 76 -0.50 12.06 -9.02
N LYS A 77 -0.37 13.38 -8.83
CA LYS A 77 0.84 14.13 -9.20
C LYS A 77 1.90 13.94 -8.11
N ASP A 78 2.39 12.72 -7.98
CA ASP A 78 3.35 12.32 -6.93
C ASP A 78 4.82 12.65 -7.29
N GLY A 79 5.06 13.11 -8.53
CA GLY A 79 6.38 13.47 -9.03
C GLY A 79 7.26 12.27 -9.42
N GLY A 80 6.70 11.05 -9.44
CA GLY A 80 7.42 9.81 -9.69
C GLY A 80 8.22 9.32 -8.48
N PRO A 81 9.12 8.32 -8.66
CA PRO A 81 9.92 7.78 -7.56
C PRO A 81 10.92 8.82 -7.03
N ALA A 82 11.06 8.92 -5.70
CA ALA A 82 11.97 9.86 -5.05
C ALA A 82 13.45 9.56 -5.32
N PHE A 83 13.79 8.28 -5.50
CA PHE A 83 15.14 7.81 -5.78
C PHE A 83 15.15 6.97 -7.05
N ALA A 84 16.30 6.92 -7.73
CA ALA A 84 16.46 6.13 -8.94
C ALA A 84 16.19 4.66 -8.64
N ILE A 85 15.28 4.06 -9.40
CA ILE A 85 15.08 2.61 -9.40
C ILE A 85 16.09 2.04 -10.39
N HIS A 86 17.08 1.31 -9.90
CA HIS A 86 18.01 0.60 -10.77
C HIS A 86 17.25 -0.56 -11.42
N GLY A 87 16.92 -0.43 -12.71
CA GLY A 87 16.51 -1.56 -13.52
C GLY A 87 17.73 -2.43 -13.79
N PHE A 88 17.66 -3.72 -13.48
CA PHE A 88 18.63 -4.68 -14.02
C PHE A 88 18.25 -4.96 -15.47
N TYR A 89 19.06 -4.45 -16.40
CA TYR A 89 18.95 -4.81 -17.82
C TYR A 89 19.60 -6.18 -18.03
N VAL A 90 18.81 -7.22 -18.34
CA VAL A 90 19.37 -8.48 -18.86
C VAL A 90 19.19 -8.44 -20.38
N ASN A 91 20.32 -8.38 -21.10
CA ASN A 91 20.39 -8.47 -22.57
C ASN A 91 19.65 -7.37 -23.35
N GLY A 92 19.69 -6.11 -22.90
CA GLY A 92 19.21 -4.97 -23.70
C GLY A 92 17.69 -4.78 -23.77
N ASP A 93 16.92 -5.74 -23.24
CA ASP A 93 15.49 -5.60 -22.98
C ASP A 93 15.23 -5.43 -21.48
N VAL A 94 14.15 -4.72 -21.11
CA VAL A 94 13.70 -4.63 -19.72
C VAL A 94 13.10 -5.98 -19.32
N SER A 95 13.96 -6.91 -18.92
CA SER A 95 13.58 -8.21 -18.42
C SER A 95 12.97 -8.07 -17.02
N SER A 96 11.65 -7.94 -16.93
CA SER A 96 10.89 -8.28 -15.71
C SER A 96 10.92 -9.80 -15.52
N PHE A 97 12.07 -10.37 -15.16
CA PHE A 97 12.20 -11.79 -14.86
C PHE A 97 12.30 -12.01 -13.36
N GLY A 98 11.25 -12.63 -12.82
CA GLY A 98 11.02 -12.83 -11.39
C GLY A 98 10.35 -11.59 -10.81
N GLU A 99 9.25 -11.77 -10.08
CA GLU A 99 8.65 -10.76 -9.20
C GLU A 99 9.69 -10.31 -8.17
N THR A 100 10.66 -9.51 -8.59
CA THR A 100 11.24 -8.52 -7.70
C THR A 100 10.03 -7.69 -7.36
N ILE A 101 9.52 -7.86 -6.15
CA ILE A 101 8.58 -6.93 -5.55
C ILE A 101 9.38 -5.63 -5.46
N CYS A 102 9.48 -4.93 -6.59
CA CYS A 102 9.90 -3.56 -6.65
C CYS A 102 8.78 -2.85 -5.92
N HIS A 103 8.90 -2.73 -4.60
CA HIS A 103 8.12 -1.77 -3.87
C HIS A 103 8.37 -0.46 -4.62
N ASN A 104 7.34 0.08 -5.26
CA ASN A 104 7.34 1.45 -5.74
C ASN A 104 7.79 2.24 -4.53
N GLY A 105 9.06 2.66 -4.49
CA GLY A 105 9.63 3.27 -3.31
C GLY A 105 8.82 4.52 -2.92
N MET A 106 9.33 5.29 -1.98
CA MET A 106 8.71 6.57 -1.63
C MET A 106 8.54 7.44 -2.89
N SER A 107 7.34 8.01 -3.11
CA SER A 107 7.16 8.98 -4.17
C SER A 107 7.94 10.26 -3.87
N LEU A 108 8.27 11.06 -4.88
CA LEU A 108 8.98 12.32 -4.68
C LEU A 108 8.18 13.27 -3.77
N ARG A 109 6.85 13.24 -3.88
CA ARG A 109 5.93 13.93 -2.98
C ARG A 109 6.09 13.48 -1.52
N ASP A 110 6.06 12.18 -1.27
CA ASP A 110 6.19 11.62 0.08
C ASP A 110 7.57 11.94 0.67
N TYR A 111 8.61 11.97 -0.16
CA TYR A 111 9.95 12.36 0.25
C TYR A 111 10.03 13.82 0.68
N PHE A 112 9.42 14.74 -0.09
CA PHE A 112 9.35 16.15 0.30
C PHE A 112 8.53 16.35 1.57
N ALA A 113 7.41 15.66 1.72
CA ALA A 113 6.61 15.70 2.93
C ALA A 113 7.42 15.21 4.14
N ALA A 114 8.11 14.08 4.02
CA ALA A 114 8.98 13.54 5.07
C ALA A 114 10.14 14.49 5.41
N LYS A 115 10.68 15.24 4.44
CA LYS A 115 11.71 16.26 4.67
C LYS A 115 11.17 17.51 5.36
N ALA A 116 9.92 17.89 5.12
CA ALA A 116 9.27 19.01 5.78
C ALA A 116 8.86 18.68 7.23
N LEU A 117 8.54 17.41 7.51
CA LEU A 117 8.00 16.94 8.77
C LEU A 117 8.79 17.38 10.02
N PRO A 118 10.13 17.23 10.12
CA PRO A 118 10.84 17.63 11.33
C PRO A 118 10.73 19.12 11.64
N SER A 119 10.73 19.97 10.61
CA SER A 119 10.61 21.42 10.78
C SER A 119 9.20 21.80 11.22
N ILE A 120 8.18 21.32 10.49
CA ILE A 120 6.77 21.64 10.77
C ILE A 120 6.34 21.06 12.10
N TYR A 121 6.76 19.82 12.41
CA TYR A 121 6.49 19.19 13.69
C TYR A 121 7.07 20.03 14.83
N ASN A 122 8.36 20.37 14.78
CA ASN A 122 9.01 21.16 15.84
C ASN A 122 8.39 22.55 16.04
N THR A 123 7.90 23.20 14.98
CA THR A 123 7.19 24.48 15.10
C THR A 123 5.75 24.33 15.58
N GLY A 124 5.11 23.19 15.33
CA GLY A 124 3.71 22.94 15.64
C GLY A 124 3.45 22.15 16.91
N VAL A 125 4.50 21.64 17.59
CA VAL A 125 4.33 20.83 18.82
C VAL A 125 3.53 21.61 19.86
N GLY A 126 2.36 21.07 20.23
CA GLY A 126 1.47 21.65 21.24
C GLY A 126 0.47 22.68 20.70
N GLU A 127 0.59 23.10 19.44
CA GLU A 127 -0.32 24.06 18.80
C GLU A 127 -1.15 23.42 17.68
N LEU A 128 -0.57 22.47 16.95
CA LEU A 128 -1.21 21.77 15.83
C LEU A 128 -1.44 20.31 16.15
N SER A 129 -2.55 19.77 15.66
CA SER A 129 -2.80 18.32 15.65
C SER A 129 -1.86 17.61 14.67
N GLU A 130 -1.65 16.31 14.86
CA GLU A 130 -0.85 15.49 13.95
C GLU A 130 -1.43 15.50 12.52
N TYR A 131 -2.75 15.62 12.39
CA TYR A 131 -3.43 15.76 11.10
C TYR A 131 -3.02 17.04 10.38
N GLU A 132 -3.00 18.19 11.09
CA GLU A 132 -2.61 19.48 10.51
C GLU A 132 -1.14 19.50 10.13
N ILE A 133 -0.28 18.90 10.96
CA ILE A 133 1.15 18.74 10.65
C ILE A 133 1.33 17.93 9.37
N ALA A 134 0.65 16.79 9.25
CA ALA A 134 0.70 15.96 8.05
C ALA A 134 0.19 16.72 6.82
N HIS A 135 -0.93 17.43 6.94
CA HIS A 135 -1.51 18.23 5.88
C HIS A 135 -0.53 19.31 5.38
N ASP A 136 0.13 20.01 6.30
CA ASP A 136 1.11 21.05 5.95
C ASP A 136 2.37 20.49 5.28
N CYS A 137 2.82 19.30 5.69
CA CYS A 137 3.92 18.61 5.02
C CYS A 137 3.60 18.31 3.56
N TYR A 138 2.40 17.78 3.28
CA TYR A 138 1.98 17.48 1.91
C TYR A 138 1.74 18.75 1.09
N ARG A 139 1.23 19.83 1.70
CA ARG A 139 1.10 21.13 1.04
C ARG A 139 2.44 21.69 0.59
N MET A 140 3.48 21.55 1.42
CA MET A 140 4.85 21.93 1.06
C MET A 140 5.38 21.06 -0.09
N ALA A 141 5.14 19.75 -0.07
CA ALA A 141 5.54 18.85 -1.13
C ALA A 141 4.90 19.22 -2.49
N ASP A 142 3.61 19.53 -2.48
CA ASP A 142 2.88 19.93 -3.68
C ASP A 142 3.41 21.25 -4.26
N ALA A 143 3.78 22.21 -3.42
CA ALA A 143 4.40 23.46 -3.84
C ALA A 143 5.77 23.24 -4.49
N MET A 144 6.59 22.33 -3.96
CA MET A 144 7.89 21.99 -4.54
C MET A 144 7.74 21.31 -5.92
N LEU A 145 6.75 20.45 -6.08
CA LEU A 145 6.45 19.82 -7.37
C LEU A 145 5.96 20.84 -8.39
N ALA A 146 5.08 21.76 -8.00
CA ALA A 146 4.63 22.85 -8.87
C ALA A 146 5.80 23.72 -9.36
N ALA A 147 6.68 24.14 -8.45
CA ALA A 147 7.88 24.92 -8.79
C ALA A 147 8.83 24.17 -9.74
N ARG A 148 8.91 22.84 -9.63
CA ARG A 148 9.69 22.01 -10.55
C ARG A 148 9.10 22.01 -11.96
N GLU A 149 7.78 21.89 -12.08
CA GLU A 149 7.10 21.87 -13.39
C GLU A 149 7.21 23.23 -14.10
N GLU A 150 7.09 24.34 -13.37
CA GLU A 150 7.30 25.70 -13.92
C GLU A 150 8.70 25.85 -14.54
N ARG A 151 9.73 25.32 -13.88
CA ARG A 151 11.10 25.33 -14.40
C ARG A 151 11.28 24.50 -15.68
N ARG A 152 10.46 23.46 -15.89
CA ARG A 152 10.53 22.62 -17.11
C ARG A 152 9.77 23.24 -18.28
N GLY A 153 8.83 24.13 -18.01
CA GLY A 153 8.05 24.87 -19.01
C GLY A 153 8.61 26.23 -19.41
N SER A 154 9.79 26.63 -18.89
CA SER A 154 10.50 27.89 -19.21
C SER A 154 11.73 27.63 -20.07
#